data_AF-A0A6B2XSC0-F1
#
_entry.id   AF-A0A6B2XSC0-F1
#
_cell.length_a   1.000
_cell.length_b   1.000
_cell.length_c   1.000
_cell.angle_alpha   90.00
_cell.angle_beta   90.00
_cell.angle_gamma   90.00
#
_symmetry.space_group_name_H-M   'P 1'
#
loop_
_entity.id
_entity.type
_entity.pdbx_description
1 polymer ?
#
loop_
_entity_poly.entity_id
_entity_poly.type
_entity_poly.pdbx_seq_one_letter_code
_entity_poly.pdbx_strand_id
1 'polypeptide(L)'
;AEHRGFWASWPQSGAPGGNLLATGVLALLAGMQSDAAFLAWGWRVPFLLSGVLVIVGLWIRLSVSESPVFLAARAARQGREDGAPVVQVFRRGWRQVLTAIGTRFGENISYYVLTSFLLVYVTVHLGLAKSTALN
;
A
#
# COMPACT_ATOMS: atom_id res chain seq x y z
N ALA A 1 19.66 -13.20 -17.90
CA ALA A 1 18.22 -12.81 -17.88
C ALA A 1 17.40 -13.60 -16.85
N GLU A 2 17.89 -14.74 -16.35
CA GLU A 2 17.07 -15.76 -15.67
C GLU A 2 16.57 -15.43 -14.26
N HIS A 3 17.11 -14.41 -13.56
CA HIS A 3 16.67 -14.10 -12.18
C HIS A 3 15.80 -12.85 -12.07
N ARG A 4 15.52 -12.13 -13.17
CA ARG A 4 14.78 -10.86 -13.12
C ARG A 4 13.36 -11.03 -12.60
N GLY A 5 12.67 -12.12 -12.96
CA GLY A 5 11.32 -12.42 -12.48
C GLY A 5 11.28 -12.73 -10.98
N PHE A 6 12.28 -13.47 -10.47
CA PHE A 6 12.41 -13.78 -9.05
C PHE A 6 12.74 -12.52 -8.22
N TRP A 7 13.67 -11.68 -8.67
CA TRP A 7 13.97 -10.43 -7.97
C TRP A 7 12.85 -9.38 -8.07
N ALA A 8 12.01 -9.47 -9.11
CA ALA A 8 10.83 -8.61 -9.26
C ALA A 8 9.63 -9.06 -8.41
N SER A 9 9.55 -10.34 -8.01
CA SER A 9 8.48 -10.83 -7.15
C SER A 9 8.64 -10.36 -5.71
N TRP A 10 9.87 -10.19 -5.20
CA TRP A 10 10.13 -9.75 -3.83
C TRP A 10 9.44 -8.41 -3.44
N PRO A 11 9.53 -7.33 -4.23
CA PRO A 11 8.78 -6.10 -3.96
C PRO A 11 7.26 -6.32 -3.97
N GLN A 12 6.77 -7.20 -4.86
CA GLN A 12 5.34 -7.49 -5.00
C GLN A 12 4.81 -8.36 -3.85
N SER A 13 5.65 -9.26 -3.32
CA SER A 13 5.40 -10.05 -2.11
C SER A 13 5.47 -9.23 -0.82
N GLY A 14 6.09 -8.04 -0.86
CA GLY A 14 6.17 -7.15 0.30
C GLY A 14 4.80 -6.67 0.78
N ALA A 15 3.85 -6.41 -0.12
CA ALA A 15 2.49 -5.99 0.24
C ALA A 15 1.70 -7.07 1.02
N PRO A 16 1.55 -8.33 0.51
CA PRO A 16 0.89 -9.38 1.28
C PRO A 16 1.67 -9.78 2.53
N GLY A 17 3.00 -9.77 2.51
CA GLY A 17 3.82 -10.03 3.69
C GLY A 17 3.61 -9.00 4.80
N GLY A 18 3.54 -7.71 4.45
CA GLY A 18 3.21 -6.64 5.38
C GLY A 18 1.81 -6.77 5.97
N ASN A 19 0.82 -7.16 5.15
CA ASN A 19 -0.55 -7.38 5.63
C ASN A 19 -0.63 -8.56 6.61
N LEU A 20 0.09 -9.66 6.33
CA LEU A 20 0.18 -10.80 7.24
C LEU A 20 0.80 -10.40 8.59
N LEU A 21 1.88 -9.62 8.56
CA LEU A 21 2.52 -9.10 9.77
C LEU A 21 1.58 -8.17 10.55
N ALA A 22 0.88 -7.26 9.88
CA ALA A 22 -0.09 -6.37 10.52
C ALA A 22 -1.23 -7.15 11.19
N THR A 23 -1.78 -8.14 10.48
CA THR A 23 -2.84 -9.02 10.99
C THR A 23 -2.34 -9.83 12.19
N GLY A 24 -1.12 -10.38 12.13
CA GLY A 24 -0.53 -11.14 13.24
C GLY A 24 -0.30 -10.29 14.49
N VAL A 25 0.22 -9.07 14.33
CA VAL A 25 0.39 -8.11 15.44
C VAL A 25 -0.96 -7.76 16.07
N LEU A 26 -1.99 -7.50 15.24
CA LEU A 26 -3.32 -7.20 15.73
C LEU A 26 -3.94 -8.39 16.48
N ALA A 27 -3.79 -9.61 15.95
CA ALA A 27 -4.28 -10.83 16.60
C ALA A 27 -3.59 -11.09 17.95
N LEU A 28 -2.27 -10.88 18.03
CA LEU A 28 -1.52 -10.96 19.30
C LEU A 28 -2.01 -9.93 20.30
N LEU A 29 -2.20 -8.68 19.87
CA LEU A 29 -2.69 -7.62 20.73
C LEU A 29 -4.11 -7.91 21.23
N ALA A 30 -5.00 -8.39 20.37
CA ALA A 30 -6.37 -8.77 20.73
C ALA A 30 -6.41 -9.99 21.67
N GLY A 31 -5.47 -10.94 21.54
CA GLY A 31 -5.37 -12.09 22.43
C GLY A 31 -4.80 -11.77 23.82
N MET A 32 -4.00 -10.70 23.95
CA MET A 32 -3.35 -10.31 25.21
C MET A 32 -4.15 -9.30 26.03
N GLN A 33 -5.12 -8.60 25.45
CA GLN A 33 -5.84 -7.52 26.13
C GLN A 33 -7.34 -7.55 25.86
N SER A 34 -8.13 -7.00 26.79
CA SER A 34 -9.55 -6.76 26.57
C SER A 34 -9.78 -5.59 25.61
N ASP A 35 -10.90 -5.60 24.88
CA ASP A 35 -11.28 -4.54 23.95
C ASP A 35 -11.21 -3.13 24.56
N ALA A 36 -11.58 -3.01 25.85
CA ALA A 36 -11.50 -1.77 26.60
C ALA A 36 -10.06 -1.26 26.75
N ALA A 37 -9.11 -2.16 27.03
CA ALA A 37 -7.69 -1.82 27.14
C ALA A 37 -7.07 -1.47 25.77
N PHE A 38 -7.52 -2.14 24.70
CA PHE A 38 -7.09 -1.84 23.34
C PHE A 38 -7.50 -0.44 22.91
N LEU A 39 -8.76 -0.06 23.15
CA LEU A 39 -9.28 1.26 22.82
C LEU A 39 -8.66 2.36 23.70
N ALA A 40 -8.38 2.07 24.97
CA ALA A 40 -7.73 3.03 25.86
C ALA A 40 -6.28 3.34 25.44
N TRP A 41 -5.49 2.30 25.20
CA TRP A 41 -4.04 2.43 25.00
C TRP A 41 -3.45 1.51 23.92
N GLY A 42 -3.93 0.27 23.80
CA GLY A 42 -3.31 -0.76 22.97
C GLY A 42 -3.17 -0.44 21.49
N TRP A 43 -4.06 0.38 20.92
CA TRP A 43 -4.00 0.82 19.52
C TRP A 43 -2.71 1.60 19.17
N ARG A 44 -2.01 2.17 20.16
CA ARG A 44 -0.75 2.90 19.95
C ARG A 44 0.42 1.96 19.61
N VAL A 45 0.40 0.72 20.10
CA VAL A 45 1.44 -0.28 19.87
C VAL A 45 1.62 -0.62 18.37
N PRO A 46 0.56 -1.00 17.61
CA PRO A 46 0.70 -1.29 16.19
C PRO A 46 1.07 -0.05 15.38
N PHE A 47 0.63 1.14 15.82
CA PHE A 47 1.03 2.40 15.19
C PHE A 47 2.53 2.68 15.34
N LEU A 48 3.09 2.52 16.55
CA LEU A 48 4.54 2.68 16.79
C LEU A 48 5.37 1.65 16.03
N LEU A 49 4.93 0.38 15.99
CA LEU A 49 5.54 -0.66 15.17
C LEU A 49 5.55 -0.31 13.69
N SER A 50 4.48 0.31 13.20
CA SER A 50 4.41 0.79 11.81
C SER A 50 5.47 1.87 11.52
N GLY A 51 5.74 2.74 12.49
CA GLY A 51 6.83 3.72 12.40
C GLY A 51 8.22 3.07 12.21
N VAL A 52 8.48 1.97 12.91
CA VAL A 52 9.73 1.19 12.74
C VAL A 52 9.82 0.63 11.33
N LEU A 53 8.73 0.08 10.78
CA LEU A 53 8.69 -0.41 9.40
C LEU A 53 8.95 0.69 8.39
N VAL A 54 8.45 1.91 8.62
CA VAL A 54 8.72 3.08 7.76
C VAL A 54 10.21 3.45 7.80
N ILE A 55 10.84 3.46 8.97
CA ILE A 55 12.28 3.74 9.11
C ILE A 55 13.10 2.71 8.35
N VAL A 56 12.79 1.42 8.52
CA VAL A 56 13.46 0.33 7.80
C VAL A 56 13.27 0.47 6.29
N GLY A 57 12.04 0.75 5.84
CA GLY A 57 11.74 0.97 4.42
C GLY A 57 12.48 2.18 3.83
N LEU A 58 12.60 3.26 4.61
CA LEU A 58 13.38 4.44 4.22
C LEU A 58 14.87 4.12 4.15
N TRP A 59 15.41 3.40 5.14
CA TRP A 59 16.80 2.98 5.16
C TRP A 59 17.16 2.08 3.96
N ILE A 60 16.29 1.12 3.63
CA ILE A 60 16.45 0.28 2.44
C ILE A 60 16.43 1.16 1.17
N ARG A 61 15.48 2.09 1.07
CA ARG A 61 15.39 3.03 -0.07
C ARG A 61 16.66 3.87 -0.25
N LEU A 62 17.26 4.32 0.85
CA LEU A 62 18.47 5.14 0.83
C LEU A 62 19.73 4.31 0.56
N SER A 63 19.76 3.04 0.98
CA SER A 63 20.93 2.16 0.85
C SER A 63 21.04 1.49 -0.52
N VAL A 64 19.93 1.38 -1.26
CA VAL A 64 19.95 0.87 -2.64
C VAL A 64 20.52 1.95 -3.57
N SER A 65 21.81 1.85 -3.85
CA SER A 65 22.48 2.64 -4.89
C SER A 65 21.88 2.33 -6.27
N GLU A 66 21.64 3.38 -7.07
CA GLU A 66 21.05 3.24 -8.41
C GLU A 66 21.80 2.21 -9.26
N SER A 67 21.05 1.36 -9.98
CA SER A 67 21.62 0.30 -10.83
C SER A 67 22.62 0.89 -11.84
N PRO A 68 23.74 0.21 -12.15
CA PRO A 68 24.69 0.66 -13.16
C PRO A 68 24.06 0.88 -14.55
N VAL A 69 22.94 0.20 -14.85
CA VAL A 69 22.14 0.45 -16.06
C VAL A 69 21.45 1.82 -16.02
N PHE A 70 20.98 2.24 -14.85
CA PHE A 70 20.35 3.54 -14.65
C PHE A 70 21.41 4.66 -14.71
N LEU A 71 22.58 4.45 -14.11
CA LEU A 71 23.71 5.36 -14.21
C LEU A 71 24.22 5.49 -15.64
N ALA A 72 24.31 4.39 -16.40
CA ALA A 72 24.68 4.42 -17.82
C ALA A 72 23.64 5.14 -18.69
N ALA A 73 22.34 4.94 -18.43
CA ALA A 73 21.28 5.66 -19.13
C ALA A 73 21.28 7.16 -18.80
N ARG A 74 21.57 7.53 -17.54
CA ARG A 74 21.71 8.92 -17.09
C ARG A 74 22.95 9.59 -17.70
N ALA A 75 24.07 8.88 -17.77
CA ALA A 75 25.29 9.35 -18.41
C ALA A 75 25.13 9.49 -19.93
N ALA A 76 24.40 8.58 -20.60
CA ALA A 76 24.12 8.67 -22.02
C ALA A 76 23.17 9.84 -22.39
N ARG A 77 22.43 10.38 -21.41
CA ARG A 77 21.53 11.54 -21.60
C ARG A 77 22.15 12.89 -21.23
N GLN A 78 23.49 13.00 -21.25
CA GLN A 78 24.28 14.22 -20.99
C GLN A 78 23.47 15.53 -21.13
N GLY A 79 23.10 16.14 -20.01
CA GLY A 79 22.58 17.51 -19.96
C GLY A 79 21.10 17.73 -20.27
N ARG A 80 20.32 16.70 -20.60
CA ARG A 80 18.85 16.83 -20.62
C ARG A 80 18.28 16.47 -19.25
N GLU A 81 18.32 17.43 -18.33
CA GLU A 81 17.37 17.44 -17.23
C GLU A 81 15.99 17.62 -17.85
N ASP A 82 15.34 16.51 -18.20
CA ASP A 82 13.94 16.51 -18.63
C ASP A 82 13.13 17.05 -17.44
N GLY A 83 12.89 18.37 -17.46
CA GLY A 83 12.25 19.10 -16.37
C GLY A 83 11.01 18.37 -15.88
N ALA A 84 10.89 18.26 -14.55
CA ALA A 84 9.84 17.59 -13.79
C ALA A 84 8.92 16.69 -14.65
N PRO A 85 9.20 15.38 -14.79
CA PRO A 85 8.47 14.46 -15.66
C PRO A 85 6.95 14.53 -15.50
N VAL A 86 6.50 14.86 -14.29
CA VAL A 86 5.11 15.13 -13.94
C VAL A 86 4.50 16.22 -14.84
N VAL A 87 5.19 17.35 -15.03
CA VAL A 87 4.73 18.47 -15.86
C VAL A 87 4.63 18.07 -17.33
N GLN A 88 5.55 17.24 -17.84
CA GLN A 88 5.47 16.74 -19.21
C GLN A 88 4.28 15.79 -19.41
N VAL A 89 3.99 14.91 -18.45
CA VAL A 89 2.85 13.99 -18.51
C VAL A 89 1.52 14.74 -18.53
N PHE A 90 1.36 15.77 -17.69
CA PHE A 90 0.18 16.61 -17.72
C PHE A 90 0.08 17.45 -19.01
N ARG A 91 1.20 17.91 -19.59
CA ARG A 91 1.16 18.70 -20.84
C ARG A 91 0.94 17.86 -22.10
N ARG A 92 1.47 16.64 -22.19
CA ARG A 92 1.34 15.76 -23.36
C ARG A 92 0.15 14.79 -23.30
N GLY A 93 -0.34 14.46 -22.11
CA GLY A 93 -1.26 13.32 -21.93
C GLY A 93 -2.38 13.53 -20.92
N TRP A 94 -2.84 14.76 -20.66
CA TRP A 94 -3.86 15.03 -19.62
C TRP A 94 -5.15 14.20 -19.78
N ARG A 95 -5.60 13.93 -21.02
CA ARG A 95 -6.77 13.06 -21.27
C ARG A 95 -6.52 11.62 -20.84
N GLN A 96 -5.32 11.09 -21.10
CA GLN A 96 -4.95 9.73 -20.69
C GLN A 96 -4.82 9.64 -19.16
N VAL A 97 -4.29 10.67 -18.52
CA VAL A 97 -4.25 10.79 -17.06
C VAL A 97 -5.66 10.79 -16.48
N LEU A 98 -6.58 11.58 -17.03
CA LEU A 98 -7.98 11.61 -16.58
C LEU A 98 -8.70 10.28 -16.80
N THR A 99 -8.50 9.61 -17.93
CA THR A 99 -9.10 8.29 -18.15
C THR A 99 -8.54 7.27 -17.16
N ALA A 100 -7.22 7.27 -16.91
CA ALA A 100 -6.62 6.38 -15.93
C ALA A 100 -7.13 6.64 -14.51
N ILE A 101 -7.26 7.92 -14.11
CA ILE A 101 -7.85 8.32 -12.84
C ILE A 101 -9.31 7.90 -12.77
N GLY A 102 -10.10 8.17 -13.81
CA GLY A 102 -11.53 7.84 -13.87
C GLY A 102 -11.78 6.33 -13.75
N THR A 103 -11.00 5.50 -14.45
CA THR A 103 -11.08 4.05 -14.31
C THR A 103 -10.74 3.59 -12.89
N ARG A 104 -9.69 4.15 -12.27
CA ARG A 104 -9.32 3.85 -10.88
C ARG A 104 -10.38 4.29 -9.87
N PHE A 105 -11.00 5.44 -10.11
CA PHE A 105 -12.10 5.96 -9.29
C PHE A 105 -13.32 5.06 -9.39
N GLY A 106 -13.73 4.66 -10.60
CA GLY A 106 -14.86 3.76 -10.80
C GLY A 106 -14.65 2.41 -10.10
N GLU A 107 -13.45 1.85 -10.20
CA GLU A 107 -13.06 0.62 -9.49
C GLU A 107 -13.13 0.79 -7.97
N ASN A 108 -12.48 1.82 -7.42
CA ASN A 108 -12.43 2.03 -5.97
C ASN A 108 -13.80 2.37 -5.37
N ILE A 109 -14.57 3.26 -6.02
CA ILE A 109 -15.92 3.61 -5.56
C ILE A 109 -16.79 2.38 -5.56
N SER A 110 -16.80 1.59 -6.64
CA SER A 110 -17.62 0.37 -6.71
C SER A 110 -17.23 -0.61 -5.61
N TYR A 111 -15.92 -0.79 -5.37
CA TYR A 111 -15.42 -1.66 -4.31
C TYR A 111 -15.87 -1.18 -2.91
N TYR A 112 -15.67 0.10 -2.59
CA TYR A 112 -16.02 0.67 -1.28
C TYR A 112 -17.53 0.74 -1.04
N VAL A 113 -18.31 1.11 -2.06
CA VAL A 113 -19.78 1.13 -1.96
C VAL A 113 -20.28 -0.28 -1.69
N LEU A 114 -19.81 -1.27 -2.44
CA LEU A 114 -20.27 -2.64 -2.30
C LEU A 114 -19.87 -3.26 -0.96
N THR A 115 -18.61 -3.09 -0.53
CA THR A 115 -18.13 -3.59 0.77
C THR A 115 -18.78 -2.87 1.95
N SER A 116 -18.94 -1.55 1.89
CA SER A 116 -19.60 -0.80 2.96
C SER A 116 -21.09 -1.14 3.05
N PHE A 117 -21.78 -1.25 1.92
CA PHE A 117 -23.18 -1.67 1.87
C PHE A 117 -23.36 -3.08 2.40
N LEU A 118 -22.52 -4.05 2.00
CA LEU A 118 -22.54 -5.41 2.53
C LEU A 118 -22.36 -5.43 4.05
N LEU A 119 -21.39 -4.67 4.58
CA LEU A 119 -21.16 -4.58 6.02
C LEU A 119 -22.39 -4.04 6.76
N VAL A 120 -22.98 -2.95 6.27
CA VAL A 120 -24.19 -2.36 6.86
C VAL A 120 -25.38 -3.30 6.76
N TYR A 121 -25.58 -3.96 5.61
CA TYR A 121 -26.68 -4.89 5.41
C TYR A 121 -26.57 -6.10 6.35
N VAL A 122 -25.40 -6.71 6.45
CA VAL A 122 -25.16 -7.87 7.33
C VAL A 122 -25.28 -7.50 8.81
N THR A 123 -24.82 -6.32 9.21
CA THR A 123 -24.79 -5.94 10.63
C THR A 123 -26.08 -5.27 11.11
N VAL A 124 -26.73 -4.47 10.26
CA VAL A 124 -27.91 -3.66 10.61
C VAL A 124 -29.21 -4.36 10.23
N HIS A 125 -29.29 -5.00 9.06
CA HIS A 125 -30.52 -5.67 8.60
C HIS A 125 -30.59 -7.14 9.01
N LEU A 126 -29.46 -7.86 8.95
CA LEU A 126 -29.40 -9.27 9.35
C LEU A 126 -29.02 -9.49 10.82
N GLY A 127 -28.56 -8.45 11.53
CA GLY A 127 -28.18 -8.50 12.94
C GLY A 127 -26.98 -9.40 13.25
N LEU A 128 -26.20 -9.79 12.23
CA LEU A 128 -25.07 -10.68 12.37
C LEU A 128 -23.83 -9.90 12.81
N ALA A 129 -22.92 -10.59 13.51
CA ALA A 129 -21.68 -9.99 14.00
C ALA A 129 -20.81 -9.50 12.83
N LYS A 130 -20.15 -8.35 13.00
CA LYS A 130 -19.22 -7.77 12.02
C LYS A 130 -18.14 -8.76 11.54
N SER A 131 -17.74 -9.70 12.40
CA SER A 131 -16.77 -10.76 12.07
C SER A 131 -17.25 -11.69 10.95
N THR A 132 -18.56 -11.93 10.80
CA THR A 132 -19.12 -12.76 9.72
C THR A 132 -19.18 -12.03 8.38
N ALA A 133 -19.15 -10.70 8.39
CA ALA A 133 -19.10 -9.88 7.18
C ALA A 133 -17.66 -9.63 6.68
N LEU A 134 -16.65 -9.83 7.54
CA LEU A 134 -15.25 -9.45 7.30
C LEU A 134 -14.31 -10.65 7.12
N ASN A 135 -14.75 -11.88 7.43
CA ASN A 135 -14.02 -13.14 7.20
C ASN A 135 -14.71 -13.96 6.10
#